data_AF-A0A2E6P2L3-F1
#
_entry.id   AF-A0A2E6P2L3-F1
#
_cell.length_a   1.000
_cell.length_b   1.000
_cell.length_c   1.000
_cell.angle_alpha   90.00
_cell.angle_beta   90.00
_cell.angle_gamma   90.00
#
_symmetry.space_group_name_H-M   'P 1'
#
loop_
_entity.id
_entity.type
_entity.pdbx_description
1 polymer ?
#
loop_
_entity_poly.entity_id
_entity_poly.type
_entity_poly.pdbx_seq_one_letter_code
_entity_poly.pdbx_strand_id
1 'polypeptide(L)'
;MNTSSSAAKRQLQRLTGAQVEDFEKRGYLKNLPVFQNSEIATLQATFEKLAARLPNGIDINQVNMWHKCSRMFYDICRHPTILDYVQDLIGSDFFQWGGQFFVKYPGDGSEVPWHQDAEYWPLSPQQTVSVWLAIYDTDETNGAMQAVSGSHLKQFTHQTNHSPHLVLDQEADISSCQPEDIVTLDLKAGEISIHDAGLLHSSGPNQSHRIRCGMTMRFSPTCVKADLSQWPWFEAYMARGVDHLLLNPHGPTPAGEGYPDRSFQHSSEFF
;
A
#
# COMPACT_ATOMS: atom_id res chain seq x y z
N MET A 1 32.73 30.89 4.94
CA MET A 1 32.84 29.81 5.94
C MET A 1 31.87 28.72 5.52
N ASN A 2 32.40 27.55 5.20
CA ASN A 2 31.65 26.37 4.76
C ASN A 2 30.86 25.81 5.95
N THR A 3 29.53 25.76 5.84
CA THR A 3 28.70 24.90 6.71
C THR A 3 28.15 23.78 5.85
N SER A 4 28.99 22.79 5.55
CA SER A 4 28.52 21.48 5.13
C SER A 4 27.89 20.82 6.36
N SER A 5 26.56 20.94 6.47
CA SER A 5 25.79 20.09 7.39
C SER A 5 25.96 18.65 6.91
N SER A 6 26.77 17.87 7.63
CA SER A 6 26.87 16.44 7.36
C SER A 6 25.59 15.80 7.90
N ALA A 7 24.59 15.60 7.05
CA ALA A 7 23.52 14.66 7.36
C ALA A 7 24.21 13.32 7.69
N ALA A 8 24.10 12.87 8.94
CA ALA A 8 24.65 11.58 9.34
C ALA A 8 24.11 10.54 8.35
N LYS A 9 24.99 9.82 7.65
CA LYS A 9 24.59 8.79 6.69
C LYS A 9 23.70 7.81 7.44
N ARG A 10 22.42 7.78 7.04
CA ARG A 10 21.42 6.90 7.61
C ARG A 10 21.88 5.46 7.47
N GLN A 11 21.93 4.71 8.58
CA GLN A 11 22.27 3.30 8.54
C GLN A 11 21.09 2.52 7.98
N LEU A 12 21.21 2.10 6.73
CA LEU A 12 20.22 1.26 6.05
C LEU A 12 20.17 -0.12 6.70
N GLN A 13 18.97 -0.64 6.87
CA GLN A 13 18.69 -1.94 7.49
C GLN A 13 18.67 -3.07 6.46
N ARG A 14 18.14 -2.80 5.26
CA ARG A 14 17.82 -3.84 4.28
C ARG A 14 18.08 -3.40 2.84
N LEU A 15 17.72 -2.18 2.46
CA LEU A 15 17.98 -1.64 1.13
C LEU A 15 19.47 -1.29 0.98
N THR A 16 19.96 -1.44 -0.24
CA THR A 16 21.23 -0.84 -0.65
C THR A 16 21.04 0.65 -0.93
N GLY A 17 22.12 1.44 -0.88
CA GLY A 17 22.07 2.85 -1.27
C GLY A 17 21.55 3.05 -2.70
N ALA A 18 21.92 2.17 -3.62
CA ALA A 18 21.42 2.20 -5.00
C ALA A 18 19.91 1.98 -5.09
N GLN A 19 19.34 1.08 -4.27
CA GLN A 19 17.89 0.87 -4.24
C GLN A 19 17.15 2.09 -3.66
N VAL A 20 17.73 2.78 -2.69
CA VAL A 20 17.14 4.03 -2.16
C VAL A 20 17.15 5.12 -3.24
N GLU A 21 18.28 5.33 -3.91
CA GLU A 21 18.37 6.29 -5.03
C GLU A 21 17.41 5.94 -6.18
N ASP A 22 17.26 4.64 -6.46
CA ASP A 22 16.31 4.14 -7.46
C ASP A 22 14.86 4.44 -7.08
N PHE A 23 14.50 4.29 -5.80
CA PHE A 23 13.18 4.66 -5.31
C PHE A 23 12.95 6.17 -5.44
N GLU A 24 13.92 7.00 -5.06
CA GLU A 24 13.82 8.45 -5.19
C GLU A 24 13.61 8.89 -6.65
N LYS A 25 14.31 8.25 -7.59
CA LYS A 25 14.22 8.56 -9.04
C LYS A 25 12.96 8.01 -9.70
N ARG A 26 12.56 6.78 -9.37
CA ARG A 26 11.49 6.05 -10.08
C ARG A 26 10.16 6.04 -9.33
N GLY A 27 10.17 6.27 -8.03
CA GLY A 27 9.00 6.23 -7.15
C GLY A 27 8.55 4.82 -6.78
N TYR A 28 9.30 3.78 -7.14
CA TYR A 28 8.98 2.39 -6.75
C TYR A 28 10.20 1.49 -6.61
N LEU A 29 9.99 0.39 -5.89
CA LEU A 29 10.81 -0.82 -5.85
C LEU A 29 9.90 -2.05 -5.97
N LYS A 30 10.40 -3.14 -6.54
CA LYS A 30 9.68 -4.41 -6.70
C LYS A 30 10.62 -5.60 -6.53
N ASN A 31 10.05 -6.81 -6.46
CA ASN A 31 10.77 -8.07 -6.23
C ASN A 31 11.60 -8.06 -4.94
N LEU A 32 11.07 -7.41 -3.89
CA LEU A 32 11.70 -7.38 -2.58
C LEU A 32 11.24 -8.60 -1.76
N PRO A 33 12.12 -9.55 -1.41
CA PRO A 33 11.72 -10.78 -0.75
C PRO A 33 11.38 -10.55 0.73
N VAL A 34 10.22 -11.06 1.16
CA VAL A 34 9.77 -11.01 2.56
C VAL A 34 9.56 -12.41 3.11
N PHE A 35 8.72 -13.21 2.45
CA PHE A 35 8.38 -14.58 2.86
C PHE A 35 9.07 -15.60 1.95
N GLN A 36 9.54 -16.70 2.53
CA GLN A 36 10.11 -17.82 1.80
C GLN A 36 9.02 -18.73 1.23
N ASN A 37 9.37 -19.55 0.24
CA ASN A 37 8.45 -20.52 -0.39
C ASN A 37 7.72 -21.42 0.62
N SER A 38 8.37 -21.79 1.73
CA SER A 38 7.78 -22.60 2.80
C SER A 38 6.67 -21.90 3.59
N GLU A 39 6.62 -20.56 3.56
CA GLU A 39 5.67 -19.74 4.32
C GLU A 39 4.44 -19.35 3.49
N ILE A 40 4.53 -19.46 2.16
CA ILE A 40 3.48 -19.02 1.22
C ILE A 40 2.14 -19.70 1.47
N ALA A 41 2.13 -21.01 1.74
CA ALA A 41 0.91 -21.72 2.06
C ALA A 41 0.22 -21.18 3.33
N THR A 42 1.01 -20.72 4.30
CA THR A 42 0.48 -20.11 5.54
C THR A 42 -0.03 -18.70 5.28
N LEU A 43 0.65 -17.92 4.43
CA LEU A 43 0.20 -16.60 4.00
C LEU A 43 -1.15 -16.69 3.24
N GLN A 44 -1.28 -17.64 2.32
CA GLN A 44 -2.51 -17.89 1.57
C GLN A 44 -3.65 -18.37 2.47
N ALA A 45 -3.40 -19.34 3.35
CA ALA A 45 -4.39 -19.80 4.32
C ALA A 45 -4.84 -18.68 5.29
N THR A 46 -3.96 -17.72 5.60
CA THR A 46 -4.31 -16.54 6.39
C THR A 46 -5.27 -15.64 5.64
N PHE A 47 -4.98 -15.33 4.37
CA PHE A 47 -5.90 -14.61 3.51
C PHE A 47 -7.26 -15.29 3.40
N GLU A 48 -7.30 -16.59 3.12
CA GLU A 48 -8.55 -17.36 3.01
C GLU A 48 -9.38 -17.31 4.30
N LYS A 49 -8.73 -17.44 5.47
CA LYS A 49 -9.39 -17.31 6.77
C LYS A 49 -9.98 -15.92 7.00
N LEU A 50 -9.27 -14.86 6.61
CA LEU A 50 -9.76 -13.49 6.77
C LEU A 50 -10.87 -13.17 5.77
N ALA A 51 -10.73 -13.59 4.53
CA ALA A 51 -11.77 -13.45 3.50
C ALA A 51 -13.07 -14.17 3.91
N ALA A 52 -12.96 -15.38 4.47
CA ALA A 52 -14.11 -16.16 4.93
C ALA A 52 -14.86 -15.56 6.14
N ARG A 53 -14.30 -14.53 6.78
CA ARG A 53 -14.98 -13.80 7.86
C ARG A 53 -15.94 -12.74 7.35
N LEU A 54 -15.79 -12.31 6.09
CA LEU A 54 -16.69 -11.31 5.53
C LEU A 54 -18.11 -11.91 5.37
N PRO A 55 -19.15 -11.19 5.82
CA PRO A 55 -20.53 -11.55 5.51
C PRO A 55 -20.79 -11.67 4.02
N ASN A 56 -21.75 -12.52 3.65
CA ASN A 56 -22.21 -12.63 2.27
C ASN A 56 -22.64 -11.26 1.72
N GLY A 57 -22.12 -10.89 0.55
CA GLY A 57 -22.43 -9.63 -0.12
C GLY A 57 -21.47 -8.48 0.18
N ILE A 58 -20.54 -8.64 1.12
CA ILE A 58 -19.44 -7.67 1.30
C ILE A 58 -18.30 -8.05 0.36
N ASP A 59 -17.97 -7.13 -0.55
CA ASP A 59 -16.81 -7.27 -1.43
C ASP A 59 -15.54 -6.89 -0.67
N ILE A 60 -14.59 -7.83 -0.61
CA ILE A 60 -13.30 -7.65 0.05
C ILE A 60 -12.50 -6.46 -0.51
N ASN A 61 -12.72 -6.11 -1.78
CA ASN A 61 -12.06 -4.97 -2.43
C ASN A 61 -12.65 -3.61 -2.01
N GLN A 62 -13.85 -3.59 -1.42
CA GLN A 62 -14.57 -2.36 -1.04
C GLN A 62 -14.49 -2.06 0.46
N VAL A 63 -13.84 -2.94 1.23
CA VAL A 63 -13.56 -2.74 2.65
C VAL A 63 -12.06 -2.61 2.90
N ASN A 64 -11.69 -1.89 3.94
CA ASN A 64 -10.29 -1.59 4.24
C ASN A 64 -10.06 -1.49 5.75
N MET A 65 -8.90 -0.96 6.15
CA MET A 65 -8.54 -0.79 7.57
C MET A 65 -8.52 -2.11 8.35
N TRP A 66 -8.20 -3.23 7.69
CA TRP A 66 -8.13 -4.57 8.31
C TRP A 66 -7.18 -4.62 9.51
N HIS A 67 -6.11 -3.84 9.48
CA HIS A 67 -5.14 -3.72 10.58
C HIS A 67 -5.76 -3.17 11.88
N LYS A 68 -6.92 -2.53 11.82
CA LYS A 68 -7.64 -2.04 13.00
C LYS A 68 -8.41 -3.14 13.73
N CYS A 69 -8.81 -4.20 13.03
CA CYS A 69 -9.75 -5.20 13.54
C CYS A 69 -9.22 -6.63 13.53
N SER A 70 -8.20 -6.94 12.74
CA SER A 70 -7.63 -8.30 12.62
C SER A 70 -6.19 -8.33 13.12
N ARG A 71 -5.93 -9.16 14.14
CA ARG A 71 -4.60 -9.37 14.68
C ARG A 71 -3.70 -10.11 13.68
N MET A 72 -4.22 -11.09 12.94
CA MET A 72 -3.50 -11.76 11.85
C MET A 72 -3.05 -10.76 10.77
N PHE A 73 -3.93 -9.86 10.32
CA PHE A 73 -3.57 -8.82 9.35
C PHE A 73 -2.53 -7.85 9.93
N TYR A 74 -2.78 -7.38 11.16
CA TYR A 74 -1.90 -6.48 11.89
C TYR A 74 -0.48 -7.04 12.02
N ASP A 75 -0.34 -8.31 12.39
CA ASP A 75 0.96 -8.96 12.62
C ASP A 75 1.77 -9.10 11.31
N ILE A 76 1.12 -9.39 10.17
CA ILE A 76 1.78 -9.37 8.85
C ILE A 76 2.32 -7.97 8.55
N CYS A 77 1.55 -6.91 8.85
CA CYS A 77 2.03 -5.53 8.70
C CYS A 77 3.22 -5.18 9.61
N ARG A 78 3.49 -5.97 10.66
CA ARG A 78 4.61 -5.78 11.59
C ARG A 78 5.79 -6.69 11.26
N HIS A 79 5.75 -7.41 10.14
CA HIS A 79 6.84 -8.28 9.73
C HIS A 79 8.16 -7.49 9.68
N PRO A 80 9.22 -7.90 10.41
CA PRO A 80 10.44 -7.11 10.55
C PRO A 80 11.06 -6.69 9.21
N THR A 81 11.12 -7.62 8.24
CA THR A 81 11.65 -7.34 6.89
C THR A 81 10.85 -6.25 6.16
N ILE A 82 9.52 -6.21 6.28
CA ILE A 82 8.70 -5.15 5.66
C ILE A 82 9.04 -3.82 6.30
N LEU A 83 9.06 -3.79 7.63
CA LEU A 83 9.35 -2.57 8.37
C LEU A 83 10.79 -2.08 8.15
N ASP A 84 11.75 -2.95 7.87
CA ASP A 84 13.12 -2.55 7.51
C ASP A 84 13.15 -1.85 6.14
N TYR A 85 12.46 -2.41 5.13
CA TYR A 85 12.35 -1.77 3.82
C TYR A 85 11.65 -0.41 3.91
N VAL A 86 10.54 -0.33 4.64
CA VAL A 86 9.80 0.93 4.85
C VAL A 86 10.67 1.93 5.59
N GLN A 87 11.31 1.51 6.70
CA GLN A 87 12.19 2.35 7.48
C GLN A 87 13.21 3.00 6.55
N ASP A 88 13.98 2.22 5.79
CA ASP A 88 15.05 2.72 4.90
C ASP A 88 14.58 3.84 3.95
N LEU A 89 13.31 3.87 3.57
CA LEU A 89 12.72 4.91 2.72
C LEU A 89 12.21 6.14 3.49
N ILE A 90 11.43 5.96 4.58
CA ILE A 90 10.65 7.09 5.16
C ILE A 90 11.09 7.61 6.53
N GLY A 91 11.98 6.91 7.24
CA GLY A 91 12.42 7.34 8.58
C GLY A 91 12.34 6.23 9.62
N SER A 92 12.90 6.46 10.81
CA SER A 92 12.82 5.54 11.95
C SER A 92 11.47 5.59 12.66
N ASP A 93 10.79 6.73 12.56
CA ASP A 93 9.57 7.04 13.29
C ASP A 93 8.41 7.15 12.31
N PHE A 94 7.65 6.07 12.21
CA PHE A 94 6.56 5.97 11.24
C PHE A 94 5.42 5.09 11.74
N PHE A 95 4.24 5.34 11.19
CA PHE A 95 3.02 4.64 11.53
C PHE A 95 2.39 4.05 10.27
N GLN A 96 1.64 2.96 10.45
CA GLN A 96 0.67 2.48 9.49
C GLN A 96 -0.64 3.24 9.69
N TRP A 97 -1.33 3.58 8.62
CA TRP A 97 -2.69 4.12 8.69
C TRP A 97 -3.67 3.42 7.75
N GLY A 98 -3.18 2.65 6.77
CA GLY A 98 -4.00 1.95 5.80
C GLY A 98 -3.63 0.49 5.67
N GLY A 99 -4.62 -0.36 5.41
CA GLY A 99 -4.35 -1.73 4.99
C GLY A 99 -5.59 -2.47 4.51
N GLN A 100 -5.50 -3.07 3.33
CA GLN A 100 -6.60 -3.78 2.67
C GLN A 100 -6.10 -4.84 1.71
N PHE A 101 -7.00 -5.75 1.32
CA PHE A 101 -6.73 -6.70 0.25
C PHE A 101 -7.22 -6.14 -1.10
N PHE A 102 -6.53 -6.53 -2.16
CA PHE A 102 -6.97 -6.31 -3.54
C PHE A 102 -6.92 -7.63 -4.30
N VAL A 103 -8.09 -8.18 -4.59
CA VAL A 103 -8.28 -9.51 -5.17
C VAL A 103 -8.89 -9.38 -6.56
N LYS A 104 -8.28 -10.04 -7.55
CA LYS A 104 -8.88 -10.33 -8.85
C LYS A 104 -8.93 -11.84 -9.04
N TYR A 105 -10.14 -12.40 -9.08
CA TYR A 105 -10.35 -13.82 -9.34
C TYR A 105 -10.13 -14.14 -10.83
N PRO A 106 -9.97 -15.43 -11.21
CA PRO A 106 -9.88 -15.81 -12.61
C PRO A 106 -11.01 -15.23 -13.47
N GLY A 107 -10.67 -14.55 -14.57
CA GLY A 107 -11.64 -13.92 -15.47
C GLY A 107 -12.28 -12.63 -14.95
N ASP A 108 -11.81 -12.09 -13.83
CA ASP A 108 -12.27 -10.81 -13.30
C ASP A 108 -11.91 -9.66 -14.27
N GLY A 109 -12.94 -9.07 -14.86
CA GLY A 109 -12.84 -8.00 -15.86
C GLY A 109 -12.69 -6.60 -15.28
N SER A 110 -12.59 -6.44 -13.95
CA SER A 110 -12.44 -5.13 -13.32
C SER A 110 -11.10 -4.48 -13.65
N GLU A 111 -11.09 -3.16 -13.74
CA GLU A 111 -9.90 -2.36 -13.99
C GLU A 111 -9.72 -1.30 -12.90
N VAL A 112 -8.47 -1.05 -12.52
CA VAL A 112 -8.10 0.12 -11.72
C VAL A 112 -7.55 1.14 -12.72
N PRO A 113 -8.18 2.31 -12.90
CA PRO A 113 -7.69 3.32 -13.82
C PRO A 113 -6.32 3.84 -13.38
N TRP A 114 -5.61 4.53 -14.27
CA TRP A 114 -4.41 5.27 -13.89
C TRP A 114 -4.76 6.32 -12.85
N HIS A 115 -4.04 6.33 -11.73
CA HIS A 115 -4.28 7.29 -10.65
C HIS A 115 -3.02 7.50 -9.80
N GLN A 116 -3.01 8.60 -9.04
CA GLN A 116 -2.09 8.82 -7.93
C GLN A 116 -2.86 8.59 -6.63
N ASP A 117 -2.34 7.69 -5.81
CA ASP A 117 -2.86 7.33 -4.49
C ASP A 117 -3.06 8.58 -3.60
N ALA A 118 -2.13 9.55 -3.68
CA ALA A 118 -2.12 10.79 -2.92
C ALA A 118 -3.32 11.72 -3.19
N GLU A 119 -4.03 11.56 -4.31
CA GLU A 119 -5.23 12.35 -4.64
C GLU A 119 -6.39 12.02 -3.69
N TYR A 120 -6.43 10.79 -3.17
CA TYR A 120 -7.57 10.30 -2.39
C TYR A 120 -7.50 10.63 -0.90
N TRP A 121 -6.34 11.04 -0.38
CA TRP A 121 -6.13 11.14 1.07
C TRP A 121 -5.78 12.55 1.51
N PRO A 122 -6.48 13.08 2.51
CA PRO A 122 -6.20 14.41 3.04
C PRO A 122 -5.03 14.35 4.04
N LEU A 123 -3.86 13.90 3.57
CA LEU A 123 -2.62 13.74 4.33
C LEU A 123 -1.57 14.77 3.89
N SER A 124 -0.95 15.46 4.84
CA SER A 124 0.10 16.45 4.56
C SER A 124 1.24 16.40 5.59
N PRO A 125 2.52 16.42 5.16
CA PRO A 125 2.97 16.35 3.76
C PRO A 125 2.68 14.99 3.10
N GLN A 126 2.67 14.94 1.77
CA GLN A 126 2.49 13.70 1.00
C GLN A 126 3.79 12.87 1.05
N GLN A 127 3.97 12.10 2.12
CA GLN A 127 5.15 11.24 2.33
C GLN A 127 4.73 9.79 2.65
N THR A 128 3.60 9.36 2.11
CA THR A 128 3.13 7.99 2.25
C THR A 128 3.87 7.08 1.27
N VAL A 129 4.31 5.92 1.77
CA VAL A 129 4.65 4.78 0.93
C VAL A 129 3.61 3.68 1.05
N SER A 130 3.23 3.12 -0.08
CA SER A 130 2.34 1.97 -0.20
C SER A 130 3.18 0.72 -0.41
N VAL A 131 3.07 -0.23 0.51
CA VAL A 131 3.62 -1.58 0.36
C VAL A 131 2.54 -2.48 -0.18
N TRP A 132 2.84 -3.25 -1.22
CA TRP A 132 1.94 -4.24 -1.81
C TRP A 132 2.61 -5.62 -1.71
N LEU A 133 2.07 -6.49 -0.83
CA LEU A 133 2.54 -7.86 -0.64
C LEU A 133 1.77 -8.83 -1.51
N ALA A 134 2.48 -9.57 -2.36
CA ALA A 134 1.92 -10.63 -3.18
C ALA A 134 1.56 -11.85 -2.33
N ILE A 135 0.28 -12.18 -2.23
CA ILE A 135 -0.19 -13.43 -1.60
C ILE A 135 -0.15 -14.59 -2.61
N TYR A 136 -0.36 -14.25 -3.88
CA TYR A 136 -0.16 -15.13 -5.03
C TYR A 136 0.73 -14.40 -6.04
N ASP A 137 1.43 -15.17 -6.88
CA ASP A 137 2.21 -14.64 -8.00
C ASP A 137 1.39 -13.63 -8.83
N THR A 138 2.03 -12.54 -9.23
CA THR A 138 1.44 -11.53 -10.11
C THR A 138 2.29 -11.34 -11.35
N ASP A 139 1.62 -11.21 -12.49
CA ASP A 139 2.22 -10.80 -13.75
C ASP A 139 1.15 -10.13 -14.63
N GLU A 140 1.54 -9.73 -15.84
CA GLU A 140 0.65 -9.03 -16.78
C GLU A 140 -0.63 -9.82 -17.08
N THR A 141 -0.58 -11.15 -17.04
CA THR A 141 -1.72 -12.00 -17.43
C THR A 141 -2.82 -12.03 -16.38
N ASN A 142 -2.49 -11.81 -15.10
CA ASN A 142 -3.45 -11.85 -14.00
C ASN A 142 -3.72 -10.46 -13.37
N GLY A 143 -3.37 -9.40 -14.08
CA GLY A 143 -3.64 -8.02 -13.66
C GLY A 143 -2.72 -7.54 -12.55
N ALA A 144 -1.42 -7.83 -12.65
CA ALA A 144 -0.39 -7.11 -11.92
C ALA A 144 -0.51 -5.60 -12.13
N MET A 145 -0.08 -4.82 -11.13
CA MET A 145 -0.07 -3.37 -11.27
C MET A 145 0.93 -2.95 -12.35
N GLN A 146 0.59 -1.90 -13.08
CA GLN A 146 1.51 -1.16 -13.93
C GLN A 146 1.77 0.20 -13.29
N ALA A 147 2.96 0.74 -13.49
CA ALA A 147 3.34 2.05 -12.98
C ALA A 147 4.09 2.86 -14.04
N VAL A 148 3.97 4.18 -14.00
CA VAL A 148 4.80 5.08 -14.82
C VAL A 148 6.00 5.52 -13.99
N SER A 149 7.18 5.04 -14.34
CA SER A 149 8.43 5.34 -13.62
C SER A 149 8.69 6.84 -13.53
N GLY A 150 8.96 7.34 -12.32
CA GLY A 150 9.31 8.75 -12.06
C GLY A 150 8.11 9.72 -12.07
N SER A 151 6.89 9.23 -12.28
CA SER A 151 5.68 10.05 -12.28
C SER A 151 5.35 10.67 -10.92
N HIS A 152 5.84 10.12 -9.81
CA HIS A 152 5.69 10.67 -8.46
C HIS A 152 6.31 12.06 -8.28
N LEU A 153 7.20 12.47 -9.17
CA LEU A 153 7.81 13.80 -9.16
C LEU A 153 6.90 14.89 -9.75
N LYS A 154 5.71 14.53 -10.24
CA LYS A 154 4.75 15.43 -10.87
C LYS A 154 3.36 15.21 -10.29
N GLN A 155 2.56 16.26 -10.29
CA GLN A 155 1.12 16.14 -10.06
C GLN A 155 0.41 15.97 -11.41
N PHE A 156 -0.54 15.04 -11.45
CA PHE A 156 -1.39 14.80 -12.61
C PHE A 156 -2.81 15.24 -12.32
N THR A 157 -3.47 15.80 -13.33
CA THR A 157 -4.88 16.13 -13.23
C THR A 157 -5.71 14.85 -13.24
N HIS A 158 -6.56 14.70 -12.24
CA HIS A 158 -7.56 13.63 -12.19
C HIS A 158 -8.91 14.14 -12.67
N GLN A 159 -9.66 13.27 -13.34
CA GLN A 159 -11.02 13.52 -13.78
C GLN A 159 -11.92 12.39 -13.30
N THR A 160 -13.17 12.73 -12.99
CA THR A 160 -14.15 11.73 -12.59
C THR A 160 -14.60 10.90 -13.79
N ASN A 161 -14.44 9.57 -13.73
CA ASN A 161 -14.89 8.60 -14.71
C ASN A 161 -15.78 7.54 -14.04
N HIS A 162 -17.07 7.52 -14.40
CA HIS A 162 -18.07 6.61 -13.82
C HIS A 162 -18.26 5.31 -14.61
N SER A 163 -17.26 4.90 -15.40
CA SER A 163 -17.37 3.67 -16.18
C SER A 163 -17.52 2.44 -15.28
N PRO A 164 -18.51 1.56 -15.52
CA PRO A 164 -18.91 0.52 -14.55
C PRO A 164 -17.89 -0.62 -14.36
N HIS A 165 -16.87 -0.71 -15.22
CA HIS A 165 -15.78 -1.68 -15.09
C HIS A 165 -14.61 -1.14 -14.26
N LEU A 166 -14.59 0.17 -13.97
CA LEU A 166 -13.57 0.80 -13.14
C LEU A 166 -13.94 0.64 -11.66
N VAL A 167 -12.95 0.28 -10.85
CA VAL A 167 -13.14 0.15 -9.39
C VAL A 167 -12.90 1.45 -8.63
N LEU A 168 -12.38 2.48 -9.32
CA LEU A 168 -12.20 3.84 -8.82
C LEU A 168 -12.79 4.82 -9.82
N ASP A 169 -13.22 5.98 -9.33
CA ASP A 169 -13.82 7.02 -10.17
C ASP A 169 -12.87 8.17 -10.51
N GLN A 170 -11.67 8.28 -9.91
CA GLN A 170 -10.68 9.27 -10.34
C GLN A 170 -9.66 8.63 -11.27
N GLU A 171 -9.54 9.18 -12.47
CA GLU A 171 -8.61 8.76 -13.50
C GLU A 171 -7.68 9.91 -13.89
N ALA A 172 -6.39 9.62 -13.93
CA ALA A 172 -5.35 10.53 -14.40
C ALA A 172 -5.09 10.33 -15.89
N ASP A 173 -4.90 11.45 -16.60
CA ASP A 173 -4.47 11.43 -17.99
C ASP A 173 -2.97 11.11 -18.10
N ILE A 174 -2.65 9.97 -18.70
CA ILE A 174 -1.27 9.53 -18.95
C ILE A 174 -0.78 9.84 -20.38
N SER A 175 -1.53 10.59 -21.19
CA SER A 175 -1.18 10.92 -22.57
C SER A 175 0.18 11.62 -22.74
N SER A 176 0.66 12.28 -21.67
CA SER A 176 1.98 12.92 -21.61
C SER A 176 3.12 11.98 -21.20
N CYS A 177 2.81 10.76 -20.78
CA CYS A 177 3.79 9.75 -20.36
C CYS A 177 4.31 8.97 -21.57
N GLN A 178 5.57 8.56 -21.53
CA GLN A 178 6.15 7.74 -22.59
C GLN A 178 5.84 6.26 -22.34
N PRO A 179 5.49 5.47 -23.38
CA PRO A 179 5.22 4.04 -23.22
C PRO A 179 6.37 3.25 -22.58
N GLU A 180 7.62 3.63 -22.85
CA GLU A 180 8.82 3.01 -22.28
C GLU A 180 8.99 3.24 -20.77
N ASP A 181 8.33 4.25 -20.20
CA ASP A 181 8.33 4.51 -18.76
C ASP A 181 7.31 3.63 -18.01
N ILE A 182 6.41 2.95 -18.75
CA ILE A 182 5.41 2.06 -18.17
C ILE A 182 6.06 0.72 -17.86
N VAL A 183 6.03 0.36 -16.58
CA VAL A 183 6.61 -0.89 -16.08
C VAL A 183 5.56 -1.75 -15.38
N THR A 184 5.66 -3.06 -15.57
CA THR A 184 4.86 -4.02 -14.81
C THR A 184 5.51 -4.28 -13.45
N LEU A 185 4.72 -4.25 -12.39
CA LEU A 185 5.10 -4.61 -11.03
C LEU A 185 4.77 -6.09 -10.76
N ASP A 186 5.34 -7.00 -11.57
CA ASP A 186 5.24 -8.45 -11.36
C ASP A 186 6.03 -8.89 -10.12
N LEU A 187 5.47 -9.82 -9.36
CA LEU A 187 5.95 -10.28 -8.07
C LEU A 187 5.72 -11.78 -7.92
N LYS A 188 6.63 -12.47 -7.23
CA LYS A 188 6.35 -13.81 -6.71
C LYS A 188 5.59 -13.73 -5.40
N ALA A 189 4.78 -14.74 -5.10
CA ALA A 189 4.13 -14.84 -3.79
C ALA A 189 5.18 -14.72 -2.67
N GLY A 190 4.91 -13.86 -1.69
CA GLY A 190 5.83 -13.52 -0.60
C GLY A 190 6.79 -12.37 -0.88
N GLU A 191 6.83 -11.84 -2.11
CA GLU A 191 7.53 -10.59 -2.44
C GLU A 191 6.63 -9.37 -2.25
N ILE A 192 7.27 -8.22 -2.04
CA ILE A 192 6.59 -6.93 -2.03
C ILE A 192 7.06 -6.02 -3.18
N SER A 193 6.18 -5.14 -3.62
CA SER A 193 6.55 -3.84 -4.18
C SER A 193 6.31 -2.75 -3.14
N ILE A 194 7.05 -1.65 -3.27
CA ILE A 194 6.83 -0.42 -2.50
C ILE A 194 6.78 0.73 -3.49
N HIS A 195 5.77 1.59 -3.39
CA HIS A 195 5.66 2.78 -4.23
C HIS A 195 5.29 4.03 -3.44
N ASP A 196 5.73 5.17 -3.94
CA ASP A 196 5.35 6.49 -3.45
C ASP A 196 3.86 6.76 -3.76
N ALA A 197 3.16 7.44 -2.85
CA ALA A 197 1.74 7.76 -3.06
C ALA A 197 1.47 8.66 -4.28
N GLY A 198 2.47 9.41 -4.75
CA GLY A 198 2.41 10.17 -5.99
C GLY A 198 2.67 9.34 -7.25
N LEU A 199 3.06 8.07 -7.17
CA LEU A 199 3.34 7.29 -8.37
C LEU A 199 2.05 6.99 -9.14
N LEU A 200 2.00 7.33 -10.43
CA LEU A 200 0.94 6.88 -11.32
C LEU A 200 0.99 5.36 -11.45
N HIS A 201 -0.12 4.71 -11.13
CA HIS A 201 -0.27 3.28 -11.30
C HIS A 201 -1.70 2.89 -11.67
N SER A 202 -1.85 1.71 -12.25
CA SER A 202 -3.10 1.13 -12.71
C SER A 202 -3.06 -0.40 -12.57
N SER A 203 -4.17 -1.08 -12.82
CA SER A 203 -4.14 -2.53 -13.04
C SER A 203 -5.25 -2.98 -13.97
N GLY A 204 -4.86 -3.65 -15.06
CA GLY A 204 -5.78 -4.26 -16.02
C GLY A 204 -6.50 -5.50 -15.48
N PRO A 205 -7.41 -6.10 -16.26
CA PRO A 205 -8.24 -7.22 -15.84
C PRO A 205 -7.40 -8.49 -15.63
N ASN A 206 -7.94 -9.47 -14.88
CA ASN A 206 -7.35 -10.79 -14.76
C ASN A 206 -7.85 -11.70 -15.89
N GLN A 207 -7.02 -11.86 -16.92
CA GLN A 207 -7.33 -12.69 -18.10
C GLN A 207 -6.89 -14.16 -17.93
N SER A 208 -6.36 -14.51 -16.76
CA SER A 208 -5.77 -15.82 -16.48
C SER A 208 -6.73 -16.75 -15.74
N HIS A 209 -6.27 -17.99 -15.50
CA HIS A 209 -6.93 -18.97 -14.63
C HIS A 209 -6.43 -18.95 -13.17
N ARG A 210 -5.60 -17.97 -12.80
CA ARG A 210 -5.01 -17.85 -11.45
C ARG A 210 -5.63 -16.69 -10.71
N ILE A 211 -5.80 -16.82 -9.40
CA ILE A 211 -6.13 -15.69 -8.53
C ILE A 211 -4.94 -14.72 -8.48
N ARG A 212 -5.24 -13.41 -8.42
CA ARG A 212 -4.30 -12.37 -8.02
C ARG A 212 -4.81 -11.79 -6.70
N CYS A 213 -4.01 -11.86 -5.64
CA CYS A 213 -4.34 -11.20 -4.37
C CYS A 213 -3.11 -10.50 -3.81
N GLY A 214 -3.28 -9.22 -3.50
CA GLY A 214 -2.30 -8.44 -2.75
C GLY A 214 -2.85 -7.94 -1.44
N MET A 215 -1.96 -7.84 -0.45
CA MET A 215 -2.21 -7.14 0.79
C MET A 215 -1.46 -5.81 0.75
N THR A 216 -2.21 -4.72 0.78
CA THR A 216 -1.65 -3.37 0.83
C THR A 216 -1.49 -2.88 2.26
N MET A 217 -0.45 -2.10 2.48
CA MET A 217 -0.13 -1.47 3.75
C MET A 217 0.37 -0.06 3.44
N ARG A 218 -0.18 0.94 4.12
CA ARG A 218 0.16 2.34 3.86
C ARG A 218 0.82 2.93 5.10
N PHE A 219 2.05 3.42 4.93
CA PHE A 219 2.89 3.94 6.01
C PHE A 219 3.29 5.38 5.74
N SER A 220 3.39 6.18 6.80
CA SER A 220 3.84 7.56 6.74
C SER A 220 4.75 7.89 7.93
N PRO A 221 5.72 8.79 7.77
CA PRO A 221 6.48 9.30 8.89
C PRO A 221 5.57 10.08 9.85
N THR A 222 5.97 10.16 11.13
CA THR A 222 5.18 10.81 12.20
C THR A 222 4.89 12.30 11.97
N CYS A 223 5.61 12.96 11.05
CA CYS A 223 5.35 14.35 10.65
C CYS A 223 4.14 14.51 9.71
N VAL A 224 3.60 13.42 9.15
CA VAL A 224 2.39 13.46 8.32
C VAL A 224 1.16 13.58 9.19
N LYS A 225 0.30 14.55 8.89
CA LYS A 225 -0.96 14.82 9.57
C LYS A 225 -2.14 14.59 8.64
N ALA A 226 -3.19 13.94 9.15
CA ALA A 226 -4.48 13.85 8.49
C ALA A 226 -5.37 15.06 8.81
N ASP A 227 -6.11 15.55 7.81
CA ASP A 227 -7.23 16.46 8.03
C ASP A 227 -8.45 15.67 8.53
N LEU A 228 -8.65 15.66 9.85
CA LEU A 228 -9.75 14.96 10.49
C LEU A 228 -11.14 15.55 10.16
N SER A 229 -11.21 16.76 9.58
CA SER A 229 -12.48 17.30 9.09
C SER A 229 -12.96 16.58 7.82
N GLN A 230 -12.03 16.02 7.05
CA GLN A 230 -12.30 15.23 5.84
C GLN A 230 -12.25 13.72 6.15
N TRP A 231 -11.38 13.30 7.06
CA TRP A 231 -11.24 11.90 7.47
C TRP A 231 -11.34 11.71 9.00
N PRO A 232 -12.55 11.71 9.57
CA PRO A 232 -12.76 11.66 11.02
C PRO A 232 -12.39 10.31 11.67
N TRP A 233 -12.31 9.22 10.89
CA TRP A 233 -11.93 7.88 11.37
C TRP A 233 -10.42 7.60 11.29
N PHE A 234 -9.60 8.60 10.98
CA PHE A 234 -8.16 8.39 10.85
C PHE A 234 -7.52 8.07 12.19
N GLU A 235 -6.75 6.98 12.23
CA GLU A 235 -5.97 6.57 13.40
C GLU A 235 -4.60 6.08 12.91
N ALA A 236 -3.54 6.60 13.52
CA ALA A 236 -2.18 6.15 13.30
C ALA A 236 -1.88 4.93 14.18
N TYR A 237 -1.30 3.89 13.60
CA TYR A 237 -0.84 2.71 14.30
C TYR A 237 0.68 2.65 14.21
N MET A 238 1.35 3.06 15.29
CA MET A 238 2.82 3.09 15.33
C MET A 238 3.41 1.75 14.86
N ALA A 239 4.31 1.84 13.89
CA ALA A 239 4.97 0.68 13.30
C ALA A 239 6.41 0.58 13.79
N ARG A 240 7.13 1.71 13.88
CA ARG A 240 8.44 1.82 14.54
C ARG A 240 8.64 3.21 15.14
N GLY A 241 9.57 3.27 16.10
CA GLY A 241 10.03 4.54 16.67
C GLY A 241 9.04 5.13 17.67
N VAL A 242 9.13 6.44 17.85
CA VAL A 242 8.31 7.20 18.81
C VAL A 242 7.65 8.38 18.11
N ASP A 243 6.34 8.55 18.29
CA ASP A 243 5.64 9.74 17.83
C ASP A 243 5.80 10.87 18.86
N HIS A 244 6.77 11.75 18.60
CA HIS A 244 7.00 12.94 19.42
C HIS A 244 6.06 14.10 19.09
N LEU A 245 5.39 14.07 17.94
CA LEU A 245 4.60 15.20 17.43
C LEU A 245 3.12 15.07 17.77
N LEU A 246 2.61 13.83 17.92
CA LEU A 246 1.24 13.52 18.31
C LEU A 246 0.21 14.25 17.42
N LEU A 247 0.47 14.30 16.11
CA LEU A 247 -0.35 15.05 15.15
C LEU A 247 -1.68 14.35 14.82
N ASN A 248 -1.75 13.03 15.04
CA ASN A 248 -2.89 12.19 14.70
C ASN A 248 -3.35 11.37 15.92
N PRO A 249 -4.64 11.01 16.01
CA PRO A 249 -5.12 10.01 16.98
C PRO A 249 -4.41 8.67 16.76
N HIS A 250 -4.17 7.91 17.83
CA HIS A 250 -3.57 6.58 17.74
C HIS A 250 -4.61 5.49 17.94
N GLY A 251 -4.53 4.45 17.11
CA GLY A 251 -5.37 3.26 17.24
C GLY A 251 -4.72 2.19 18.15
N PRO A 252 -5.52 1.41 18.88
CA PRO A 252 -5.03 0.31 19.71
C PRO A 252 -4.60 -0.88 18.86
N THR A 253 -3.67 -1.70 19.35
CA THR A 253 -3.39 -3.00 18.70
C THR A 253 -4.65 -3.88 18.76
N PRO A 254 -5.12 -4.47 17.65
CA PRO A 254 -6.27 -5.36 17.68
C PRO A 254 -5.96 -6.58 18.55
N ALA A 255 -6.90 -6.93 19.44
CA ALA A 255 -6.77 -8.05 20.36
C ALA A 255 -7.29 -9.37 19.80
N GLY A 256 -8.01 -9.33 18.67
CA GLY A 256 -8.64 -10.51 18.07
C GLY A 256 -8.83 -10.38 16.57
N GLU A 257 -9.76 -11.16 16.04
CA GLU A 257 -10.04 -11.25 14.62
C GLU A 257 -11.47 -10.76 14.34
N GLY A 258 -11.59 -9.51 13.94
CA GLY A 258 -12.78 -8.90 13.35
C GLY A 258 -12.66 -8.78 11.83
N TYR A 259 -13.62 -8.09 11.22
CA TYR A 259 -13.61 -7.75 9.80
C TYR A 259 -14.18 -6.33 9.61
N PRO A 260 -13.69 -5.56 8.63
CA PRO A 260 -14.34 -4.34 8.21
C PRO A 260 -15.60 -4.66 7.40
N ASP A 261 -16.65 -3.86 7.59
CA ASP A 261 -17.92 -3.98 6.85
C ASP A 261 -18.16 -2.82 5.88
N ARG A 262 -17.29 -1.80 5.89
CA ARG A 262 -17.29 -0.66 4.97
C ARG A 262 -15.90 -0.02 4.88
N SER A 263 -15.77 0.97 4.00
CA SER A 263 -14.47 1.56 3.65
C SER A 263 -13.87 2.52 4.68
N PHE A 264 -14.53 2.93 5.76
CA PHE A 264 -13.87 3.70 6.82
C PHE A 264 -14.57 3.44 8.16
N GLN A 265 -13.79 3.04 9.16
CA GLN A 265 -14.26 2.67 10.48
C GLN A 265 -13.23 3.07 11.55
N HIS A 266 -13.72 3.45 12.72
CA HIS A 266 -12.89 3.68 13.90
C HIS A 266 -12.58 2.34 14.57
N SER A 267 -11.40 2.22 15.19
CA SER A 267 -11.01 1.02 15.94
C SER A 267 -12.04 0.60 16.99
N SER A 268 -12.65 1.59 17.66
CA SER A 268 -13.67 1.40 18.69
C SER A 268 -14.93 0.68 18.21
N GLU A 269 -15.11 0.51 16.90
CA GLU A 269 -16.26 -0.18 16.32
C GLU A 269 -16.05 -1.70 16.24
N PHE A 270 -14.85 -2.20 16.55
CA PHE A 270 -14.47 -3.61 16.40
C PHE A 270 -14.37 -4.39 17.72
N PHE A 271 -15.09 -3.94 18.76
CA PHE A 271 -15.09 -4.53 20.11
C PHE A 271 -16.47 -5.07 20.52
#